data_AF-A0A258BV98-F1
#
_entry.id   AF-A0A258BV98-F1
#
_cell.length_a   1.000
_cell.length_b   1.000
_cell.length_c   1.000
_cell.angle_alpha   90.00
_cell.angle_beta   90.00
_cell.angle_gamma   90.00
#
_symmetry.space_group_name_H-M   'P 1'
#
loop_
_entity.id
_entity.type
_entity.pdbx_description
1 polymer ?
#
loop_
_entity_poly.entity_id
_entity_poly.type
_entity_poly.pdbx_seq_one_letter_code
_entity_poly.pdbx_strand_id
1 'polypeptide(L)'
;MLKATSMILAAAMVLAPVAAADSLKEVTLTMDYDPALLTTEAGVETLVSDLESKARKLCSQRVPAIGAIYVDTNCSASLVKAAVQQIHADQASAVELAPAFQELAAVDFVLAN
;
A
#
# COMPACT_ATOMS: atom_id res chain seq x y z
N MET A 1 18.46 -19.80 -13.93
CA MET A 1 18.10 -19.33 -12.57
C MET A 1 17.89 -17.83 -12.66
N LEU A 2 16.65 -17.38 -12.86
CA LEU A 2 16.32 -15.96 -12.91
C LEU A 2 16.39 -15.43 -11.47
N LYS A 3 17.34 -14.53 -11.20
CA LYS A 3 17.49 -13.90 -9.89
C LYS A 3 16.34 -12.89 -9.80
N ALA A 4 15.27 -13.23 -9.07
CA ALA A 4 14.20 -12.28 -8.77
C ALA A 4 14.86 -11.06 -8.13
N THR A 5 14.84 -9.94 -8.83
CA THR A 5 15.54 -8.74 -8.40
C THR A 5 14.56 -7.98 -7.50
N SER A 6 14.37 -8.46 -6.28
CA SER A 6 13.43 -7.87 -5.34
C SER A 6 13.81 -6.43 -5.01
N MET A 7 12.83 -5.53 -5.05
CA MET A 7 12.95 -4.13 -4.66
C MET A 7 12.22 -3.88 -3.34
N ILE A 8 12.76 -2.97 -2.53
CA ILE A 8 12.18 -2.59 -1.24
C ILE A 8 11.36 -1.31 -1.43
N LEU A 9 10.07 -1.38 -1.10
CA LEU A 9 9.19 -0.23 -0.95
C LEU A 9 9.09 0.17 0.53
N ALA A 10 9.11 1.47 0.81
CA ALA A 10 8.88 2.02 2.15
C ALA A 10 8.00 3.28 2.07
N ALA A 11 6.70 3.14 2.33
CA ALA A 11 5.72 4.24 2.34
C ALA A 11 5.31 4.58 3.77
N ALA A 12 5.41 5.85 4.17
CA ALA A 12 5.05 6.31 5.52
C ALA A 12 3.86 7.26 5.49
N MET A 13 2.96 7.13 6.47
CA MET A 13 1.84 8.05 6.66
C MET A 13 1.67 8.39 8.13
N VAL A 14 1.37 9.67 8.37
CA VAL A 14 1.06 10.19 9.71
C VAL A 14 -0.46 10.23 9.85
N LEU A 15 -1.00 9.45 10.77
CA LEU A 15 -2.43 9.44 11.07
C LEU A 15 -2.68 10.18 12.38
N ALA A 16 -3.56 11.17 12.33
CA ALA A 16 -4.06 11.88 13.50
C ALA A 16 -5.26 11.12 14.09
N PRO A 17 -5.16 10.50 15.28
CA PRO A 17 -6.34 9.95 15.93
C PRO A 17 -7.29 11.10 16.30
N VAL A 18 -8.51 11.05 15.77
CA VAL A 18 -9.54 12.10 15.94
C VAL A 18 -10.06 12.25 17.39
N ALA A 19 -9.58 11.44 18.34
CA ALA A 19 -10.08 11.41 19.71
C ALA A 19 -9.02 11.13 20.80
N ALA A 20 -7.72 11.32 20.52
CA ALA A 20 -6.69 11.18 21.55
C ALA A 20 -5.72 12.36 21.51
N ALA A 21 -5.79 13.22 22.53
CA ALA A 21 -4.62 13.97 22.98
C ALA A 21 -3.53 12.92 23.30
N ASP A 22 -2.32 13.13 22.77
CA ASP A 22 -1.15 12.24 22.86
C ASP A 22 -1.21 10.92 22.06
N SER A 23 -1.07 11.04 20.73
CA SER A 23 0.06 10.46 19.96
C SER A 23 -0.34 10.30 18.50
N LEU A 24 0.33 11.03 17.61
CA LEU A 24 0.28 10.74 16.17
C LEU A 24 0.90 9.35 15.96
N LYS A 25 0.10 8.37 15.51
CA LYS A 25 0.64 7.05 15.17
C LYS A 25 1.20 7.14 13.76
N GLU A 26 2.52 7.21 13.67
CA GLU A 26 3.21 7.01 12.40
C GLU A 26 3.08 5.54 12.00
N VAL A 27 2.62 5.31 10.76
CA VAL A 27 2.49 3.97 10.19
C VAL A 27 3.33 3.90 8.95
N THR A 28 4.26 2.93 8.92
CA THR A 28 5.13 2.67 7.78
C THR A 28 4.82 1.32 7.18
N LEU A 29 4.57 1.29 5.86
CA LEU A 29 4.45 0.08 5.06
C LEU A 29 5.79 -0.18 4.38
N THR A 30 6.46 -1.27 4.78
CA THR A 30 7.71 -1.73 4.15
C THR A 30 7.51 -3.10 3.51
N MET A 31 7.83 -3.28 2.23
CA MET A 31 7.61 -4.54 1.52
C MET A 31 8.64 -4.76 0.41
N ASP A 32 9.14 -5.99 0.30
CA ASP A 32 9.85 -6.45 -0.89
C ASP A 32 8.86 -6.89 -1.97
N TYR A 33 9.10 -6.50 -3.22
CA TYR A 33 8.32 -6.95 -4.37
C TYR A 33 9.21 -7.22 -5.59
N ASP A 34 8.74 -8.06 -6.51
CA ASP A 34 9.42 -8.28 -7.79
C ASP A 34 8.95 -7.22 -8.81
N PRO A 35 9.85 -6.36 -9.35
CA PRO A 35 9.48 -5.35 -10.34
C PRO A 35 8.91 -5.95 -11.62
N ALA A 36 9.15 -7.23 -11.92
CA ALA A 36 8.50 -7.92 -13.04
C ALA A 36 6.97 -7.95 -12.91
N LEU A 37 6.43 -7.91 -11.69
CA LEU A 37 4.99 -7.84 -11.43
C LEU A 37 4.36 -6.57 -12.01
N LEU A 38 5.11 -5.47 -12.13
CA LEU A 38 4.61 -4.19 -12.64
C LEU A 38 4.35 -4.20 -14.15
N THR A 39 4.87 -5.19 -14.86
CA THR A 39 4.85 -5.26 -16.33
C THR A 39 3.66 -6.04 -16.89
N THR A 40 2.90 -6.71 -16.02
CA THR A 40 1.76 -7.54 -16.43
C THR A 40 0.55 -7.25 -15.57
N GLU A 41 -0.64 -7.30 -16.16
CA GLU A 41 -1.91 -7.08 -15.47
C GLU A 41 -2.10 -8.00 -14.26
N ALA A 42 -1.82 -9.31 -14.43
CA ALA A 42 -1.91 -10.29 -13.34
C ALA A 42 -0.87 -10.05 -12.24
N GLY A 43 0.31 -9.58 -12.60
CA GLY A 43 1.35 -9.20 -11.64
C GLY A 43 0.94 -7.98 -10.82
N VAL A 44 0.31 -6.99 -11.46
CA VAL A 44 -0.22 -5.80 -10.80
C VAL A 44 -1.32 -6.15 -9.82
N GLU A 45 -2.27 -7.00 -10.21
CA GLU A 45 -3.32 -7.49 -9.30
C GLU A 45 -2.72 -8.17 -8.06
N THR A 46 -1.70 -9.01 -8.27
CA THR A 46 -0.99 -9.69 -7.18
C THR A 46 -0.32 -8.68 -6.23
N LEU A 47 0.42 -7.72 -6.78
CA LEU A 47 1.10 -6.68 -6.00
C LEU A 47 0.11 -5.83 -5.18
N VAL A 48 -0.99 -5.41 -5.79
CA VAL A 48 -2.02 -4.59 -5.12
C VAL A 48 -2.67 -5.40 -4.00
N SER A 49 -2.99 -6.67 -4.22
CA SER A 49 -3.55 -7.55 -3.18
C SER A 49 -2.60 -7.68 -1.98
N ASP A 50 -1.30 -7.83 -2.23
CA ASP A 50 -0.27 -7.89 -1.18
C ASP A 50 -0.16 -6.56 -0.41
N LEU A 51 -0.21 -5.42 -1.11
CA LEU A 51 -0.25 -4.09 -0.51
C LEU A 51 -1.47 -3.92 0.39
N GLU A 52 -2.67 -4.27 -0.08
CA GLU A 52 -3.91 -4.18 0.67
C GLU A 52 -3.88 -5.05 1.93
N SER A 53 -3.45 -6.30 1.80
CA SER A 53 -3.30 -7.22 2.93
C SER A 53 -2.39 -6.65 4.02
N LYS A 54 -1.25 -6.09 3.62
CA LYS A 54 -0.27 -5.50 4.53
C LYS A 54 -0.76 -4.20 5.16
N ALA A 55 -1.38 -3.33 4.37
CA ALA A 55 -1.96 -2.08 4.82
C ALA A 55 -3.08 -2.34 5.85
N ARG A 56 -4.00 -3.28 5.57
CA ARG A 56 -5.07 -3.66 6.52
C ARG A 56 -4.49 -4.16 7.84
N LYS A 57 -3.41 -4.95 7.81
CA LYS A 57 -2.74 -5.43 9.04
C LYS A 57 -2.14 -4.28 9.86
N LEU A 58 -1.50 -3.32 9.20
CA LEU A 58 -0.90 -2.14 9.86
C LEU A 58 -1.97 -1.17 10.42
N CYS A 59 -3.08 -1.04 9.70
CA CYS A 59 -4.24 -0.22 10.04
C CYS A 59 -5.27 -0.94 10.94
N SER A 60 -4.93 -2.14 11.41
CA SER A 60 -5.76 -2.87 12.38
C SER A 60 -5.41 -2.43 13.80
N GLN A 61 -6.43 -2.23 14.62
CA GLN A 61 -6.29 -1.97 16.05
C GLN A 61 -7.28 -2.82 16.85
N ARG A 62 -6.83 -3.28 18.02
CA ARG A 62 -7.72 -3.97 18.95
C ARG A 62 -8.62 -2.94 19.62
N VAL A 63 -9.93 -3.17 19.63
CA VAL A 63 -10.91 -2.33 20.31
C VAL A 63 -11.31 -3.01 21.62
N PRO A 64 -10.79 -2.57 22.78
CA PRO A 64 -11.03 -3.25 24.05
C PRO A 64 -12.52 -3.31 24.43
N ALA A 65 -13.28 -2.26 24.08
CA ALA A 65 -14.70 -2.13 24.44
C ALA A 65 -15.60 -3.24 23.87
N ILE A 66 -15.25 -3.80 22.70
CA ILE A 66 -16.04 -4.84 22.02
C ILE A 66 -15.25 -6.15 21.84
N GLY A 67 -14.01 -6.23 22.34
CA GLY A 67 -13.14 -7.41 22.22
C GLY A 67 -12.75 -7.79 20.78
N ALA A 68 -13.00 -6.91 19.80
CA ALA A 68 -12.80 -7.18 18.38
C ALA A 68 -11.60 -6.42 17.79
N ILE A 69 -11.22 -6.77 16.56
CA ILE A 69 -10.27 -6.01 15.74
C ILE A 69 -11.05 -5.07 14.83
N TYR A 70 -10.72 -3.79 14.87
CA TYR A 70 -11.21 -2.79 13.93
C TYR A 70 -10.11 -2.52 12.90
N VAL A 71 -10.47 -2.52 11.61
CA VAL A 71 -9.59 -2.12 10.53
C VAL A 71 -10.01 -0.73 10.09
N ASP A 72 -9.08 0.23 10.17
CA ASP A 72 -9.30 1.56 9.61
C ASP A 72 -9.15 1.49 8.08
N THR A 73 -10.28 1.50 7.38
CA THR A 73 -10.32 1.38 5.92
C THR A 73 -9.65 2.57 5.23
N ASN A 74 -9.82 3.79 5.76
CA ASN A 74 -9.20 5.00 5.23
C ASN A 74 -7.67 4.99 5.37
N CYS A 75 -7.18 4.52 6.53
CA CYS A 75 -5.76 4.26 6.75
C CYS A 75 -5.23 3.26 5.71
N SER A 76 -5.91 2.12 5.54
CA SER A 76 -5.42 1.08 4.63
C SER A 76 -5.42 1.55 3.18
N ALA A 77 -6.47 2.26 2.76
CA ALA A 77 -6.61 2.83 1.44
C ALA A 77 -5.50 3.84 1.13
N SER A 78 -5.23 4.74 2.08
CA SER A 78 -4.22 5.76 1.92
C SER A 78 -2.81 5.14 1.84
N LEU A 79 -2.54 4.07 2.61
CA LEU A 79 -1.24 3.39 2.59
C LEU A 79 -1.00 2.74 1.23
N VAL A 80 -2.01 2.05 0.69
CA VAL A 80 -1.93 1.42 -0.63
C VAL A 80 -1.70 2.47 -1.70
N LYS A 81 -2.45 3.58 -1.66
CA LYS A 81 -2.27 4.68 -2.60
C LYS A 81 -0.85 5.27 -2.55
N ALA A 82 -0.36 5.60 -1.35
CA ALA A 82 0.99 6.13 -1.17
C ALA A 82 2.05 5.15 -1.68
N ALA A 83 1.88 3.86 -1.40
CA ALA A 83 2.74 2.80 -1.91
C ALA A 83 2.75 2.73 -3.44
N VAL A 84 1.59 2.69 -4.10
CA VAL A 84 1.49 2.66 -5.57
C VAL A 84 2.15 3.89 -6.20
N GLN A 85 1.90 5.08 -5.65
CA GLN A 85 2.50 6.32 -6.15
C GLN A 85 4.03 6.33 -6.00
N GLN A 86 4.54 5.82 -4.89
CA GLN A 86 5.98 5.71 -4.66
C GLN A 86 6.63 4.67 -5.60
N ILE A 87 6.04 3.49 -5.75
CA ILE A 87 6.50 2.49 -6.73
C ILE A 87 6.52 3.09 -8.14
N HIS A 88 5.46 3.79 -8.54
CA HIS A 88 5.39 4.43 -9.84
C HIS A 88 6.49 5.48 -10.01
N ALA A 89 6.71 6.34 -9.01
CA ALA A 89 7.79 7.32 -9.04
C ALA A 89 9.18 6.66 -9.18
N ASP A 90 9.39 5.54 -8.51
CA ASP A 90 10.66 4.80 -8.54
C ASP A 90 10.87 4.02 -9.86
N GLN A 91 9.80 3.55 -10.49
CA GLN A 91 9.87 2.59 -11.62
C GLN A 91 9.49 3.15 -12.98
N ALA A 92 8.79 4.30 -13.07
CA ALA A 92 8.26 4.84 -14.32
C ALA A 92 9.32 5.11 -15.40
N SER A 93 10.59 5.28 -15.01
CA SER A 93 11.72 5.45 -15.94
C SER A 93 12.57 4.19 -16.14
N ALA A 94 12.36 3.16 -15.33
CA ALA A 94 13.18 1.95 -15.31
C ALA A 94 12.53 0.79 -16.09
N VAL A 95 11.19 0.72 -16.11
CA VAL A 95 10.44 -0.38 -16.70
C VAL A 95 9.19 0.13 -17.41
N GLU A 96 8.79 -0.54 -18.49
CA GLU A 96 7.50 -0.32 -19.13
C GLU A 96 6.39 -0.89 -18.24
N LEU A 97 5.65 0.01 -17.58
CA LEU A 97 4.58 -0.34 -16.64
C LEU A 97 3.33 -0.78 -17.38
N ALA A 98 2.65 -1.80 -16.88
CA ALA A 98 1.36 -2.22 -17.39
C ALA A 98 0.34 -1.08 -17.31
N PRO A 99 -0.58 -0.95 -18.29
CA PRO A 99 -1.60 0.10 -18.30
C PRO A 99 -2.38 0.20 -16.98
N ALA A 100 -2.82 -0.92 -16.39
CA ALA A 100 -3.54 -0.85 -15.12
C ALA A 100 -2.68 -0.24 -14.00
N PHE A 101 -1.38 -0.53 -13.94
CA PHE A 101 -0.52 0.08 -12.92
C PHE A 101 -0.40 1.59 -13.09
N GLN A 102 -0.32 2.06 -14.33
CA GLN A 102 -0.30 3.49 -14.63
C GLN A 102 -1.62 4.17 -14.23
N GLU A 103 -2.75 3.52 -14.48
CA GLU A 103 -4.07 4.00 -14.06
C GLU A 103 -4.18 4.07 -12.52
N LEU A 104 -3.75 3.02 -11.82
CA LEU A 104 -3.72 2.99 -10.35
C LEU A 104 -2.88 4.13 -9.74
N ALA A 105 -1.77 4.48 -10.38
CA ALA A 105 -0.88 5.54 -9.93
C ALA A 105 -1.36 6.96 -10.30
N ALA A 106 -2.08 7.10 -11.42
CA ALA A 106 -2.58 8.37 -11.92
C ALA A 106 -3.85 8.84 -11.20
N VAL A 107 -4.66 7.91 -10.69
CA VAL A 107 -5.93 8.21 -10.04
C VAL A 107 -5.70 8.45 -8.54
N ASP A 108 -6.35 9.48 -7.98
CA ASP A 108 -6.65 9.52 -6.54
C ASP A 108 -7.46 8.26 -6.24
N PHE A 109 -6.80 7.15 -5.89
CA PHE A 109 -7.43 5.84 -5.77
C PHE A 109 -8.59 5.89 -4.77
N VAL A 110 -9.79 6.16 -5.28
CA VAL A 110 -11.05 6.08 -4.54
C VAL A 110 -11.33 4.59 -4.45
N LEU A 111 -10.91 4.00 -3.34
CA LEU A 111 -11.34 2.67 -2.94
C LEU A 111 -12.85 2.74 -2.65
N ALA A 112 -13.65 2.64 -3.70
CA ALA A 112 -15.07 2.41 -3.61
C ALA A 112 -15.31 0.94 -3.27
N ASN A 113 -15.58 0.67 -1.99
CA ASN A 113 -16.56 -0.33 -1.56
C ASN A 113 -17.01 -0.02 -0.13
#